data_AF-A0A087SWF2-F1
#
_entry.id   AF-A0A087SWF2-F1
#
_cell.length_a   1.000
_cell.length_b   1.000
_cell.length_c   1.000
_cell.angle_alpha   90.00
_cell.angle_beta   90.00
_cell.angle_gamma   90.00
#
_symmetry.space_group_name_H-M   'P 1'
#
loop_
_entity.id
_entity.type
_entity.pdbx_description
1 polymer ?
#
loop_
_entity_poly.entity_id
_entity_poly.type
_entity_poly.pdbx_seq_one_letter_code
_entity_poly.pdbx_strand_id
1 'polypeptide(L)' 'MFKTISSPADCEIRAVIKFLNTRNDKAAEIYRQVTEVYGEQAISDGMVRKWVRMFNAG' A
#
# COMPACT_ATOMS: atom_id res chain seq x y z
N MET A 1 -21.89 -7.93 -9.58
CA MET A 1 -21.23 -7.36 -8.39
C MET A 1 -20.36 -6.22 -8.87
N PHE A 2 -20.76 -4.98 -8.65
CA PHE A 2 -19.97 -3.82 -9.05
C PHE A 2 -18.69 -3.81 -8.22
N LYS A 3 -17.53 -3.83 -8.88
CA LYS A 3 -16.26 -3.59 -8.21
C LYS A 3 -16.33 -2.17 -7.67
N THR A 4 -16.27 -1.99 -6.36
CA THR A 4 -16.08 -0.68 -5.75
C THR A 4 -14.87 -0.05 -6.42
N ILE A 5 -15.08 1.04 -7.15
CA ILE A 5 -14.00 1.77 -7.78
C ILE A 5 -13.16 2.31 -6.63
N SER A 6 -11.87 1.94 -6.60
CA SER A 6 -10.93 2.49 -5.61
C SER A 6 -10.94 4.00 -5.72
N SER A 7 -10.91 4.68 -4.57
CA SER A 7 -10.77 6.13 -4.58
C SER A 7 -9.43 6.51 -5.25
N PRO A 8 -9.30 7.72 -5.80
CA PRO A 8 -8.02 8.19 -6.35
C PRO A 8 -6.87 8.05 -5.35
N ALA A 9 -7.11 8.33 -4.07
CA ALA A 9 -6.14 8.16 -2.99
C ALA A 9 -5.72 6.70 -2.81
N ASP A 10 -6.67 5.75 -2.83
CA ASP A 10 -6.35 4.32 -2.74
C ASP A 10 -5.46 3.85 -3.90
N CYS A 11 -5.74 4.32 -5.12
CA CYS A 11 -4.94 4.00 -6.30
C CYS A 11 -3.51 4.54 -6.17
N GLU A 12 -3.36 5.79 -5.71
CA GLU A 12 -2.05 6.42 -5.51
C GLU A 12 -1.23 5.69 -4.45
N ILE A 13 -1.78 5.48 -3.26
CA ILE A 13 -1.10 4.79 -2.16
C ILE A 13 -0.73 3.36 -2.58
N ARG A 14 -1.60 2.68 -3.35
CA ARG A 14 -1.33 1.35 -3.87
C ARG A 14 -0.19 1.32 -4.88
N ALA A 15 -0.06 2.35 -5.72
CA ALA A 15 1.05 2.50 -6.64
C ALA A 15 2.37 2.76 -5.89
N VAL A 16 2.37 3.61 -4.87
CA VAL A 16 3.53 3.87 -4.01
C VAL A 16 3.97 2.59 -3.30
N ILE A 17 3.04 1.84 -2.70
CA ILE A 17 3.36 0.55 -2.05
C ILE A 17 3.95 -0.44 -3.03
N LYS A 18 3.42 -0.51 -4.26
CA LYS A 18 3.99 -1.38 -5.30
C LYS A 18 5.43 -1.00 -5.63
N PHE A 19 5.70 0.30 -5.81
CA PHE A 19 7.04 0.81 -6.05
C PHE A 19 8.00 0.47 -4.91
N LEU A 20 7.62 0.71 -3.65
CA LEU A 20 8.45 0.38 -2.49
C LEU A 20 8.66 -1.14 -2.34
N ASN A 21 7.64 -1.95 -2.63
CA ASN A 21 7.77 -3.41 -2.63
C ASN A 21 8.79 -3.89 -3.69
N THR A 22 8.87 -3.26 -4.86
CA THR A 22 9.89 -3.60 -5.87
C THR A 22 11.32 -3.25 -5.44
N ARG A 23 11.49 -2.35 -4.48
CA ARG A 23 12.79 -2.05 -3.85
C ARG A 23 13.18 -3.09 -2.79
N ASN A 24 12.36 -4.11 -2.59
CA ASN A 24 12.53 -5.17 -1.60
C ASN A 24 12.51 -4.68 -0.14
N ASP A 25 11.83 -3.54 0.10
CA ASP A 25 11.59 -3.02 1.44
C ASP A 25 10.66 -3.96 2.22
N LYS A 26 10.91 -4.14 3.52
CA LYS A 26 10.02 -4.93 4.39
C LYS A 26 8.68 -4.21 4.56
N ALA A 27 7.58 -4.95 4.67
CA ALA A 27 6.24 -4.36 4.81
C ALA A 27 6.11 -3.33 5.96
N ALA A 28 6.82 -3.52 7.07
CA ALA A 28 6.84 -2.56 8.18
C ALA A 28 7.52 -1.24 7.81
N GLU A 29 8.56 -1.30 6.98
CA GLU A 29 9.28 -0.12 6.49
C GLU A 29 8.45 0.61 5.42
N ILE A 30 7.77 -0.15 4.55
CA ILE A 30 6.80 0.40 3.60
C ILE A 30 5.67 1.14 4.35
N TYR A 31 5.12 0.56 5.42
CA TYR A 31 4.12 1.21 6.25
C TYR A 31 4.63 2.54 6.81
N ARG A 32 5.83 2.55 7.41
CA ARG A 32 6.47 3.74 7.96
C ARG A 32 6.61 4.85 6.90
N GLN A 33 7.17 4.54 5.73
CA GLN A 33 7.35 5.51 4.65
C GLN A 33 6.03 6.06 4.13
N VAL A 34 5.01 5.20 3.98
CA VAL A 34 3.69 5.65 3.51
C VAL A 34 3.01 6.55 4.55
N THR A 35 3.06 6.20 5.84
CA THR A 35 2.46 7.04 6.90
C THR A 35 3.21 8.35 7.11
N GLU A 36 4.51 8.40 6.80
CA GLU A 36 5.31 9.64 6.86
C GLU A 36 4.85 10.66 5.80
N VAL A 37 4.42 10.19 4.63
CA VAL A 37 3.96 11.06 3.52
C VAL A 37 2.47 11.36 3.58
N TYR A 38 1.64 10.35 3.86
CA TYR A 38 0.18 10.43 3.75
C TYR A 38 -0.53 10.57 5.10
N GLY A 39 0.19 10.39 6.22
CA GLY A 39 -0.35 10.39 7.57
C GLY A 39 -0.82 9.01 8.04
N GLU A 40 -0.80 8.81 9.37
CA GLU A 40 -1.15 7.52 10.01
C GLU A 40 -2.59 7.07 9.76
N GLN A 41 -3.51 8.00 9.46
CA GLN A 41 -4.91 7.70 9.20
C GLN A 41 -5.20 7.30 7.74
N ALA A 42 -4.24 7.49 6.83
CA ALA A 42 -4.45 7.23 5.41
C ALA A 42 -4.47 5.73 5.07
N ILE A 43 -3.69 4.91 5.77
CA ILE A 43 -3.66 3.47 5.56
C ILE A 43 -3.28 2.72 6.82
N SER A 44 -3.89 1.55 7.03
CA SER A 44 -3.50 0.66 8.11
C SER A 44 -2.35 -0.28 7.69
N ASP A 45 -1.51 -0.61 8.65
CA ASP A 45 -0.43 -1.59 8.51
C ASP A 45 -0.93 -2.97 8.01
N GLY A 46 -2.14 -3.38 8.41
CA GLY A 46 -2.81 -4.58 7.87
C GLY A 46 -3.08 -4.50 6.37
N MET A 47 -3.49 -3.32 5.86
CA MET A 47 -3.73 -3.11 4.44
C MET A 47 -2.42 -3.13 3.64
N VAL A 48 -1.36 -2.51 4.16
CA VAL A 48 -0.02 -2.55 3.55
C VAL A 48 0.45 -3.99 3.39
N ARG A 49 0.41 -4.80 4.46
CA ARG A 49 0.76 -6.23 4.38
C ARG A 49 -0.09 -7.01 3.40
N LYS A 50 -1.39 -6.72 3.33
CA LYS A 50 -2.30 -7.37 2.39
C LYS A 50 -1.88 -7.07 0.95
N TRP A 51 -1.57 -5.81 0.64
CA TRP A 51 -1.18 -5.40 -0.71
C TRP A 51 0.20 -5.92 -1.10
N VAL A 52 1.18 -5.86 -0.19
CA VAL A 52 2.51 -6.48 -0.38
C VAL A 52 2.39 -7.97 -0.74
N ARG A 53 1.57 -8.74 0.01
CA ARG A 53 1.32 -10.14 -0.31
C ARG A 53 0.67 -10.35 -1.67
N MET A 54 -0.33 -9.52 -2.01
CA MET A 54 -0.96 -9.59 -3.32
C MET A 54 0.03 -9.31 -4.44
N PHE A 55 0.91 -8.31 -4.30
CA PHE A 55 1.91 -7.99 -5.33
C PHE A 55 2.97 -9.07 -5.50
N ASN A 56 3.34 -9.76 -4.41
CA ASN A 56 4.27 -10.88 -4.47
C ASN A 56 3.64 -12.15 -5.07
N ALA A 57 2.31 -12.23 -5.14
CA ALA A 57 1.59 -13.38 -5.69
C ALA A 57 1.43 -13.35 -7.23
N GLY A 58 1.76 -12.23 -7.89
CA GLY A 58 1.55 -12.04 -9.33
C GLY A 58 0.14 -11.55 -9.66
#